data_AF-A0A3B8LF54-F1
#
_entry.id   AF-A0A3B8LF54-F1
#
_cell.length_a   1.000
_cell.length_b   1.000
_cell.length_c   1.000
_cell.angle_alpha   90.00
_cell.angle_beta   90.00
_cell.angle_gamma   90.00
#
_symmetry.space_group_name_H-M   'P 1'
#
loop_
_entity.id
_entity.type
_entity.pdbx_description
1 polymer ?
#
loop_
_entity_poly.entity_id
_entity_poly.type
_entity_poly.pdbx_seq_one_letter_code
_entity_poly.pdbx_strand_id
1 'polypeptide(L)'
;MNAQTTQSTAKELPGTSGWPLVGHIPDISRKGLFEMIASHRETLGDIFRFRLGKKEMVVLIHPEHIKHTYLTHRDNYRKDEAYDNIRILVGDGLLTVQDEQWRHRRRTMQPAFHRDSIIAMTEEMKDATLDLLKEWEPRFKADQSVDIYSEMMHVTLDIIGRTLFNLRLNDKADRSAEAFSIALEHISERGNNLFNLPLSVPTPGNIRFRRSIELLDKLVYDIIEDRRKNDKEHHDLLEMLLKATDEHGELLTQKTIRDELVTMFLAG
;
A
#
# COMPACT_ATOMS: atom_id res chain seq x y z
N MET A 1 -28.59 33.92 -29.47
CA MET A 1 -27.90 32.67 -29.87
C MET A 1 -27.90 31.78 -28.63
N ASN A 2 -28.89 30.90 -28.53
CA ASN A 2 -29.12 30.08 -27.33
C ASN A 2 -28.26 28.81 -27.43
N ALA A 3 -27.29 28.68 -26.55
CA ALA A 3 -26.60 27.41 -26.33
C ALA A 3 -27.59 26.45 -25.65
N GLN A 4 -28.13 25.52 -26.43
CA GLN A 4 -28.87 24.38 -25.89
C GLN A 4 -27.85 23.48 -25.19
N THR A 5 -27.88 23.49 -23.86
CA THR A 5 -27.22 22.48 -23.03
C THR A 5 -27.94 21.16 -23.28
N THR A 6 -27.39 20.32 -24.17
CA THR A 6 -27.86 18.96 -24.37
C THR A 6 -27.63 18.19 -23.06
N GLN A 7 -28.68 18.04 -22.25
CA GLN A 7 -28.68 17.08 -21.15
C GLN A 7 -28.55 15.69 -21.76
N SER A 8 -27.32 15.16 -21.75
CA SER A 8 -27.10 13.74 -21.97
C SER A 8 -27.84 12.99 -20.87
N THR A 9 -28.98 12.39 -21.19
CA THR A 9 -29.66 11.43 -20.31
C THR A 9 -28.75 10.21 -20.20
N ALA A 10 -27.81 10.24 -19.26
CA ALA A 10 -27.00 9.08 -18.92
C ALA A 10 -27.98 7.96 -18.53
N LYS A 11 -27.92 6.84 -19.25
CA LYS A 11 -28.71 5.65 -18.92
C LYS A 11 -28.36 5.26 -17.49
N GLU A 12 -29.35 5.16 -16.61
CA GLU A 12 -29.10 4.74 -15.23
C GLU A 12 -28.39 3.38 -15.22
N LEU A 13 -27.34 3.28 -14.41
CA LEU A 13 -26.61 2.02 -14.25
C LEU A 13 -27.50 0.98 -13.56
N PRO A 14 -27.51 -0.28 -14.04
CA PRO A 14 -28.14 -1.39 -13.33
C PRO A 14 -27.65 -1.44 -11.89
N GLY A 15 -28.54 -1.71 -10.94
CA GLY A 15 -28.16 -1.75 -9.53
C GLY A 15 -29.27 -2.16 -8.60
N THR A 16 -28.90 -2.45 -7.37
CA THR A 16 -29.80 -2.85 -6.29
C THR A 16 -29.80 -1.78 -5.20
N SER A 17 -30.97 -1.56 -4.60
CA SER A 17 -31.16 -0.52 -3.58
C SER A 17 -30.50 -0.87 -2.24
N GLY A 18 -30.23 -2.16 -2.00
CA GLY A 18 -29.75 -2.68 -0.72
C GLY A 18 -30.71 -2.44 0.44
N TRP A 19 -30.23 -2.63 1.67
CA TRP A 19 -30.98 -2.36 2.89
C TRP A 19 -31.08 -0.85 3.17
N PRO A 20 -32.17 -0.37 3.81
CA PRO A 20 -32.28 1.02 4.24
C PRO A 20 -31.08 1.46 5.08
N LEU A 21 -30.53 2.64 4.79
CA LEU A 21 -29.37 3.28 5.45
C LEU A 21 -28.01 2.58 5.33
N VAL A 22 -27.95 1.25 5.34
CA VAL A 22 -26.70 0.47 5.34
C VAL A 22 -26.32 -0.12 3.98
N GLY A 23 -27.23 -0.10 3.00
CA GLY A 23 -26.96 -0.65 1.66
C GLY A 23 -26.66 -2.14 1.72
N HIS A 24 -25.55 -2.58 1.14
CA HIS A 24 -25.15 -3.98 1.04
C HIS A 24 -24.14 -4.41 2.12
N ILE A 25 -23.90 -3.57 3.14
CA ILE A 25 -23.00 -3.91 4.25
C ILE A 25 -23.37 -5.26 4.91
N PRO A 26 -24.64 -5.57 5.20
CA PRO A 26 -25.00 -6.87 5.78
C PRO A 26 -24.71 -8.06 4.84
N ASP A 27 -24.93 -7.87 3.53
CA ASP A 27 -24.66 -8.90 2.54
C ASP A 27 -23.16 -9.19 2.41
N ILE A 28 -22.34 -8.14 2.44
CA ILE A 28 -20.87 -8.23 2.44
C ILE A 28 -20.37 -8.92 3.72
N SER A 29 -20.91 -8.55 4.89
CA SER A 29 -20.53 -9.17 6.16
C SER A 29 -20.84 -10.67 6.20
N ARG A 30 -21.94 -11.10 5.55
CA ARG A 30 -22.39 -12.49 5.54
C ARG A 30 -21.72 -13.34 4.45
N LYS A 31 -21.57 -12.81 3.24
CA LYS A 31 -21.12 -13.58 2.04
C LYS A 31 -19.70 -13.23 1.60
N GLY A 32 -19.16 -12.10 2.02
CA GLY A 32 -17.95 -11.51 1.47
C GLY A 32 -18.21 -10.61 0.26
N LEU A 33 -17.34 -9.62 0.06
CA LEU A 33 -17.45 -8.63 -1.03
C LEU A 33 -17.37 -9.28 -2.41
N PHE A 34 -16.42 -10.20 -2.61
CA PHE A 34 -16.19 -10.83 -3.91
C PHE A 34 -17.35 -11.73 -4.35
N GLU A 35 -17.90 -12.54 -3.43
CA GLU A 35 -19.05 -13.39 -3.71
C GLU A 35 -20.29 -12.55 -4.07
N MET A 36 -20.49 -11.44 -3.35
CA MET A 36 -21.55 -10.49 -3.68
C MET A 36 -21.34 -9.91 -5.09
N ILE A 37 -20.14 -9.46 -5.43
CA ILE A 37 -19.82 -8.91 -6.76
C ILE A 37 -20.05 -9.96 -7.85
N ALA A 38 -19.61 -11.20 -7.64
CA ALA A 38 -19.79 -12.30 -8.59
C ALA A 38 -21.28 -12.57 -8.86
N SER A 39 -22.09 -12.67 -7.79
CA SER A 39 -23.54 -12.88 -7.91
C SER A 39 -24.27 -11.71 -8.58
N HIS A 40 -23.85 -10.47 -8.31
CA HIS A 40 -24.44 -9.29 -8.97
C HIS A 40 -24.05 -9.25 -10.45
N ARG A 41 -22.83 -9.65 -10.81
CA ARG A 41 -22.39 -9.71 -12.21
C ARG A 41 -23.27 -10.63 -13.05
N GLU A 42 -23.65 -11.80 -12.53
CA GLU A 42 -24.50 -12.77 -13.24
C GLU A 42 -25.87 -12.19 -13.63
N THR A 43 -26.40 -11.26 -12.84
CA THR A 43 -27.75 -10.71 -13.00
C THR A 43 -27.79 -9.29 -13.56
N LEU A 44 -26.75 -8.48 -13.30
CA LEU A 44 -26.66 -7.05 -13.66
C LEU A 44 -25.66 -6.77 -14.77
N GLY A 45 -24.83 -7.75 -15.15
CA GLY A 45 -23.78 -7.63 -16.16
C GLY A 45 -22.46 -7.07 -15.65
N ASP A 46 -21.60 -6.62 -16.57
CA ASP A 46 -20.22 -6.23 -16.26
C ASP A 46 -20.03 -4.77 -15.78
N ILE A 47 -21.14 -4.02 -15.65
CA ILE A 47 -21.17 -2.68 -15.05
C ILE A 47 -22.45 -2.52 -14.24
N PHE A 48 -22.30 -2.29 -12.94
CA PHE A 48 -23.44 -2.12 -12.05
C PHE A 48 -23.08 -1.25 -10.84
N ARG A 49 -24.12 -0.75 -10.16
CA ARG A 49 -23.98 0.00 -8.92
C ARG A 49 -24.52 -0.77 -7.72
N PHE A 50 -23.90 -0.56 -6.57
CA PHE A 50 -24.41 -1.00 -5.27
C PHE A 50 -24.09 0.06 -4.21
N ARG A 51 -24.70 -0.07 -3.02
CA ARG A 51 -24.50 0.90 -1.93
C ARG A 51 -23.68 0.35 -0.77
N LEU A 52 -22.74 1.15 -0.27
CA LEU A 52 -22.09 1.00 1.03
C LEU A 52 -22.55 2.12 1.95
N GLY A 53 -23.58 1.84 2.77
CA GLY A 53 -24.24 2.87 3.55
C GLY A 53 -24.85 3.98 2.67
N LYS A 54 -24.30 5.19 2.79
CA LYS A 54 -24.69 6.35 1.98
C LYS A 54 -23.89 6.50 0.68
N LYS A 55 -22.78 5.77 0.52
CA LYS A 55 -21.94 5.83 -0.68
C LYS A 55 -22.47 4.92 -1.77
N GLU A 56 -22.59 5.44 -2.98
CA GLU A 56 -22.86 4.65 -4.18
C GLU A 56 -21.52 4.21 -4.79
N MET A 57 -21.40 2.91 -5.03
CA MET A 57 -20.23 2.27 -5.61
C MET A 57 -20.58 1.79 -7.01
N VAL A 58 -19.70 2.03 -7.98
CA VAL A 58 -19.81 1.49 -9.34
C VAL A 58 -18.75 0.42 -9.54
N VAL A 59 -19.17 -0.75 -9.98
CA VAL A 59 -18.30 -1.90 -10.26
C VAL A 59 -18.10 -2.00 -11.76
N LEU A 60 -16.85 -2.14 -12.18
CA LEU A 60 -16.43 -2.31 -13.57
C LEU A 60 -15.64 -3.62 -13.69
N ILE A 61 -16.13 -4.57 -14.49
CA ILE A 61 -15.51 -5.90 -14.61
C ILE A 61 -14.96 -6.13 -16.01
N HIS A 62 -15.61 -5.61 -17.05
CA HIS A 62 -15.18 -5.83 -18.44
C HIS A 62 -13.83 -5.15 -18.72
N PRO A 63 -12.87 -5.80 -19.43
CA PRO A 63 -11.55 -5.23 -19.74
C PRO A 63 -11.60 -3.86 -20.40
N GLU A 64 -12.55 -3.63 -21.32
CA GLU A 64 -12.71 -2.31 -21.95
C GLU A 64 -13.18 -1.21 -20.98
N HIS A 65 -13.95 -1.55 -19.94
CA HIS A 65 -14.33 -0.58 -18.90
C HIS A 65 -13.12 -0.23 -18.03
N ILE A 66 -12.29 -1.23 -17.68
CA ILE A 66 -11.06 -1.03 -16.91
C ILE A 66 -10.06 -0.20 -17.74
N LYS A 67 -9.89 -0.50 -19.03
CA LYS A 67 -9.08 0.30 -19.95
C LYS A 67 -9.61 1.72 -20.10
N HIS A 68 -10.94 1.89 -20.14
CA HIS A 68 -11.55 3.21 -20.18
C HIS A 68 -11.11 4.04 -18.97
N THR A 69 -11.27 3.49 -17.76
CA THR A 69 -11.01 4.22 -16.51
C THR A 69 -9.54 4.35 -16.14
N TYR A 70 -8.73 3.30 -16.27
CA TYR A 70 -7.34 3.32 -15.82
C TYR A 70 -6.35 3.82 -16.87
N LEU A 71 -6.70 3.81 -18.16
CA LEU A 71 -5.80 4.20 -19.25
C LEU A 71 -6.29 5.40 -20.04
N THR A 72 -7.44 5.29 -20.71
CA THR A 72 -7.83 6.29 -21.73
C THR A 72 -8.46 7.56 -21.16
N HIS A 73 -9.15 7.47 -20.01
CA HIS A 73 -9.85 8.59 -19.37
C HIS A 73 -9.45 8.75 -17.90
N ARG A 74 -8.23 8.32 -17.53
CA ARG A 74 -7.77 8.27 -16.13
C ARG A 74 -7.92 9.58 -15.38
N ASP A 75 -7.75 10.72 -16.05
CA ASP A 75 -7.78 12.04 -15.42
C ASP A 75 -9.22 12.42 -14.95
N ASN A 76 -10.25 11.66 -15.37
CA ASN A 76 -11.62 11.79 -14.88
C ASN A 76 -11.88 11.01 -13.58
N TYR A 77 -10.96 10.16 -13.15
CA TYR A 77 -11.13 9.25 -12.02
C TYR A 77 -10.07 9.52 -10.96
N ARG A 78 -10.52 9.87 -9.75
CA ARG A 78 -9.64 10.24 -8.63
C ARG A 78 -9.66 9.17 -7.56
N LYS A 79 -8.56 9.09 -6.80
CA LYS A 79 -8.55 8.28 -5.57
C LYS A 79 -9.50 8.94 -4.58
N ASP A 80 -10.39 8.14 -4.00
CA ASP A 80 -11.41 8.59 -3.07
C ASP A 80 -10.91 8.59 -1.61
N GLU A 81 -11.82 8.87 -0.67
CA GLU A 81 -11.55 8.91 0.77
C GLU A 81 -11.00 7.59 1.33
N ALA A 82 -11.10 6.46 0.62
CA ALA A 82 -10.48 5.21 1.07
C ALA A 82 -8.95 5.36 1.20
N TYR A 83 -8.35 6.23 0.38
CA TYR A 83 -6.92 6.54 0.46
C TYR A 83 -6.55 7.46 1.63
N ASP A 84 -7.50 8.12 2.28
CA ASP A 84 -7.19 8.95 3.45
C ASP A 84 -6.77 8.07 4.64
N ASN A 85 -7.37 6.88 4.78
CA ASN A 85 -6.95 5.89 5.78
C ASN A 85 -5.52 5.40 5.53
N ILE A 86 -5.15 5.23 4.26
CA ILE A 86 -3.79 4.84 3.85
C ILE A 86 -2.82 6.01 4.08
N ARG A 87 -3.23 7.25 3.80
CA ARG A 87 -2.44 8.47 4.00
C ARG A 87 -2.03 8.68 5.45
N ILE A 88 -2.85 8.25 6.40
CA ILE A 88 -2.46 8.25 7.82
C ILE A 88 -1.18 7.44 8.06
N LEU A 89 -1.01 6.33 7.35
CA LEU A 89 0.21 5.52 7.43
C LEU A 89 1.33 6.15 6.60
N VAL A 90 1.12 6.24 5.28
CA VAL A 90 2.21 6.45 4.32
C VAL A 90 2.49 7.93 4.06
N GLY A 91 1.71 8.83 4.66
CA GLY A 91 1.80 10.27 4.39
C GLY A 91 1.54 10.60 2.92
N ASP A 92 2.21 11.63 2.41
CA ASP A 92 2.09 12.10 1.03
C ASP A 92 3.13 11.43 0.10
N GLY A 93 3.13 10.09 0.13
CA GLY A 93 3.95 9.24 -0.73
C GLY A 93 3.24 8.81 -2.02
N LEU A 94 3.95 8.11 -2.91
CA LEU A 94 3.48 7.76 -4.26
C LEU A 94 2.08 7.10 -4.30
N LEU A 95 1.72 6.34 -3.26
CA LEU A 95 0.44 5.63 -3.17
C LEU A 95 -0.75 6.58 -2.93
N THR A 96 -0.55 7.74 -2.29
CA THR A 96 -1.64 8.63 -1.84
C THR A 96 -1.69 9.96 -2.57
N VAL A 97 -0.56 10.41 -3.13
CA VAL A 97 -0.53 11.60 -4.00
C VAL A 97 -1.30 11.35 -5.31
N GLN A 98 -1.75 12.44 -5.95
CA GLN A 98 -2.55 12.40 -7.18
C GLN A 98 -1.99 13.37 -8.24
N ASP A 99 -2.51 13.26 -9.46
CA ASP A 99 -2.26 14.18 -10.57
C ASP A 99 -0.78 14.47 -10.85
N GLU A 100 -0.41 15.76 -10.91
CA GLU A 100 0.93 16.24 -11.21
C GLU A 100 1.93 15.82 -10.13
N GLN A 101 1.56 15.91 -8.85
CA GLN A 101 2.39 15.44 -7.75
C GLN A 101 2.70 13.94 -7.89
N TRP A 102 1.70 13.12 -8.26
CA TRP A 102 1.93 11.70 -8.56
C TRP A 102 2.85 11.48 -9.76
N ARG A 103 2.68 12.24 -10.85
CA ARG A 103 3.54 12.13 -12.05
C ARG A 103 4.99 12.45 -11.70
N HIS A 104 5.20 13.51 -10.91
CA HIS A 104 6.51 13.93 -10.46
C HIS A 104 7.14 12.86 -9.55
N ARG A 105 6.45 12.46 -8.46
CA ARG A 105 6.91 11.38 -7.57
C ARG A 105 7.26 10.10 -8.33
N ARG A 106 6.40 9.67 -9.25
CA ARG A 106 6.64 8.47 -10.07
C ARG A 106 7.92 8.59 -10.88
N ARG A 107 8.17 9.76 -11.47
CA ARG A 107 9.38 10.00 -12.26
C ARG A 107 10.64 9.98 -11.39
N THR A 108 10.56 10.57 -10.20
CA THR A 108 11.65 10.57 -9.20
C THR A 108 11.97 9.16 -8.70
N MET A 109 10.95 8.31 -8.54
CA MET A 109 11.13 6.93 -8.07
C MET A 109 11.54 5.94 -9.16
N GLN A 110 11.22 6.20 -10.44
CA GLN A 110 11.47 5.26 -11.54
C GLN A 110 12.93 4.75 -11.63
N PRO A 111 13.97 5.57 -11.41
CA PRO A 111 15.37 5.12 -11.39
C PRO A 111 15.62 3.92 -10.45
N ALA A 112 14.95 3.86 -9.29
CA ALA A 112 15.16 2.78 -8.32
C ALA A 112 14.65 1.42 -8.79
N PHE A 113 13.80 1.42 -9.82
CA PHE A 113 13.25 0.23 -10.45
C PHE A 113 13.84 -0.02 -11.84
N HIS A 114 15.01 0.55 -12.15
CA HIS A 114 15.75 0.19 -13.36
C HIS A 114 16.37 -1.20 -13.24
N ARG A 115 16.68 -1.78 -14.40
CA ARG A 115 17.19 -3.15 -14.52
C ARG A 115 18.35 -3.45 -13.56
N ASP A 116 19.33 -2.56 -13.47
CA ASP A 116 20.53 -2.81 -12.67
C ASP A 116 20.23 -2.75 -11.17
N SER A 117 19.35 -1.84 -10.74
CA SER A 117 18.83 -1.80 -9.36
C SER A 117 18.05 -3.08 -9.03
N ILE A 118 17.19 -3.55 -9.92
CA ILE A 118 16.45 -4.82 -9.73
C ILE A 118 17.43 -5.99 -9.60
N ILE A 119 18.47 -6.06 -10.44
CA ILE A 119 19.49 -7.12 -10.35
C ILE A 119 20.18 -7.08 -8.99
N ALA A 120 20.56 -5.91 -8.48
CA ALA A 120 21.13 -5.78 -7.14
C ALA A 120 20.16 -6.29 -6.06
N MET A 121 18.87 -5.96 -6.17
CA MET A 121 17.85 -6.47 -5.24
C MET A 121 17.69 -7.99 -5.29
N THR A 122 17.87 -8.64 -6.45
CA THR A 122 17.75 -10.10 -6.55
C THR A 122 18.81 -10.86 -5.75
N GLU A 123 19.99 -10.26 -5.55
CA GLU A 123 21.03 -10.85 -4.70
C GLU A 123 20.59 -10.85 -3.23
N GLU A 124 20.01 -9.75 -2.74
CA GLU A 124 19.44 -9.69 -1.38
C GLU A 124 18.22 -10.62 -1.22
N MET A 125 17.38 -10.75 -2.25
CA MET A 125 16.26 -11.71 -2.27
C MET A 125 16.75 -13.15 -2.13
N LYS A 126 17.79 -13.51 -2.87
CA LYS A 126 18.42 -14.83 -2.80
C LYS A 126 18.99 -15.07 -1.41
N ASP A 127 19.74 -14.12 -0.86
CA ASP A 127 20.34 -14.26 0.47
C ASP A 127 19.29 -14.43 1.57
N ALA A 128 18.22 -13.63 1.57
CA ALA A 128 17.11 -13.77 2.52
C ALA A 128 16.43 -15.15 2.39
N THR A 129 16.23 -15.63 1.15
CA THR A 129 15.66 -16.95 0.89
C THR A 129 16.57 -18.07 1.41
N LEU A 130 17.88 -17.96 1.20
CA LEU A 130 18.84 -18.95 1.69
C LEU A 130 18.89 -18.97 3.22
N ASP A 131 18.75 -17.81 3.88
CA ASP A 131 18.69 -17.74 5.34
C ASP A 131 17.42 -18.41 5.87
N LEU A 132 16.25 -18.15 5.26
CA LEU A 132 15.00 -18.84 5.59
C LEU A 132 15.14 -20.37 5.46
N LEU A 133 15.73 -20.85 4.35
CA LEU A 133 15.91 -22.28 4.12
C LEU A 133 16.81 -22.95 5.15
N LYS A 134 17.86 -22.25 5.62
CA LYS A 134 18.71 -22.74 6.73
C LYS A 134 17.91 -22.90 8.03
N GLU A 135 16.97 -21.99 8.30
CA GLU A 135 16.10 -22.08 9.48
C GLU A 135 15.06 -23.20 9.37
N TRP A 136 14.61 -23.50 8.15
CA TRP A 136 13.67 -24.59 7.88
C TRP A 136 14.33 -25.96 7.97
N GLU A 137 15.60 -26.08 7.58
CA GLU A 137 16.31 -27.37 7.51
C GLU A 137 16.21 -28.23 8.81
N PRO A 138 16.45 -27.71 10.03
CA PRO A 138 16.26 -28.50 11.24
C PRO A 138 14.80 -28.86 11.52
N ARG A 139 13.85 -27.98 11.17
CA ARG A 139 12.40 -28.22 11.35
C ARG A 139 11.91 -29.32 10.41
N PHE A 140 12.38 -29.27 9.16
CA PHE A 140 12.13 -30.31 8.16
C PHE A 140 12.70 -31.67 8.58
N LYS A 141 13.95 -31.70 9.08
CA LYS A 141 14.56 -32.94 9.63
C LYS A 141 13.79 -33.51 10.83
N ALA A 142 13.03 -32.67 11.54
CA ALA A 142 12.18 -33.05 12.65
C ALA A 142 10.72 -33.34 12.23
N ASP A 143 10.41 -33.38 10.93
CA ASP A 143 9.07 -33.58 10.38
C ASP A 143 8.02 -32.57 10.90
N GLN A 144 8.45 -31.33 11.10
CA GLN A 144 7.59 -30.24 11.59
C GLN A 144 6.98 -29.47 10.41
N SER A 145 5.69 -29.19 10.51
CA SER A 145 4.99 -28.27 9.61
C SER A 145 5.33 -26.81 9.93
N VAL A 146 5.38 -25.96 8.91
CA VAL A 146 5.51 -24.50 9.04
C VAL A 146 4.24 -23.80 8.56
N ASP A 147 3.95 -22.64 9.14
CA ASP A 147 2.89 -21.76 8.65
C ASP A 147 3.45 -20.90 7.51
N ILE A 148 3.13 -21.28 6.26
CA ILE A 148 3.59 -20.56 5.08
C ILE A 148 3.17 -19.09 5.07
N TYR A 149 2.02 -18.72 5.68
CA TYR A 149 1.63 -17.32 5.74
C TYR A 149 2.64 -16.51 6.56
N SER A 150 2.93 -16.95 7.79
CA SER A 150 3.90 -16.30 8.67
C SER A 150 5.31 -16.29 8.07
N GLU A 151 5.75 -17.41 7.48
CA GLU A 151 7.09 -17.49 6.89
C GLU A 151 7.23 -16.60 5.64
N MET A 152 6.21 -16.52 4.79
CA MET A 152 6.21 -15.62 3.62
C MET A 152 6.17 -14.15 4.03
N MET A 153 5.41 -13.81 5.08
CA MET A 153 5.44 -12.46 5.66
C MET A 153 6.84 -12.12 6.16
N HIS A 154 7.45 -12.98 6.97
CA HIS A 154 8.79 -12.73 7.52
C HIS A 154 9.86 -12.56 6.43
N VAL A 155 9.94 -13.47 5.45
CA VAL A 155 10.97 -13.37 4.40
C VAL A 155 10.73 -12.16 3.49
N THR A 156 9.47 -11.80 3.20
CA THR A 156 9.17 -10.62 2.38
C THR A 156 9.59 -9.34 3.11
N LEU A 157 9.31 -9.24 4.42
CA LEU A 157 9.75 -8.12 5.24
C LEU A 157 11.28 -8.01 5.30
N ASP A 158 11.98 -9.15 5.38
CA ASP A 158 13.45 -9.18 5.36
C ASP A 158 14.03 -8.74 4.01
N ILE A 159 13.43 -9.19 2.91
CA ILE A 159 13.79 -8.75 1.56
C ILE A 159 13.61 -7.24 1.43
N ILE A 160 12.48 -6.68 1.86
CA ILE A 160 12.23 -5.24 1.77
C ILE A 160 13.21 -4.47 2.66
N GLY A 161 13.47 -4.96 3.88
CA GLY A 161 14.47 -4.37 4.78
C GLY A 161 15.87 -4.28 4.16
N ARG A 162 16.32 -5.37 3.53
CA ARG A 162 17.62 -5.45 2.85
C ARG A 162 17.68 -4.58 1.60
N THR A 163 16.64 -4.61 0.77
CA THR A 163 16.63 -3.92 -0.52
C THR A 163 16.39 -2.42 -0.43
N LEU A 164 15.58 -1.96 0.53
CA LEU A 164 15.25 -0.54 0.68
C LEU A 164 16.19 0.21 1.62
N PHE A 165 16.65 -0.46 2.69
CA PHE A 165 17.43 0.18 3.77
C PHE A 165 18.83 -0.41 3.97
N ASN A 166 19.16 -1.50 3.27
CA ASN A 166 20.37 -2.29 3.53
C ASN A 166 20.45 -2.77 4.99
N LEU A 167 19.30 -3.13 5.57
CA LEU A 167 19.15 -3.66 6.92
C LEU A 167 18.82 -5.15 6.88
N ARG A 168 19.53 -5.98 7.66
CA ARG A 168 19.23 -7.42 7.78
C ARG A 168 18.39 -7.67 9.03
N LEU A 169 17.19 -8.23 8.89
CA LEU A 169 16.29 -8.44 10.03
C LEU A 169 16.75 -9.59 10.95
N ASN A 170 17.65 -10.44 10.47
CA ASN A 170 18.15 -11.62 11.19
C ASN A 170 19.32 -11.31 12.15
N ASP A 171 19.87 -10.10 12.14
CA ASP A 171 20.83 -9.69 13.16
C ASP A 171 20.08 -9.44 14.47
N LYS A 172 20.23 -10.35 15.43
CA LYS A 172 19.65 -10.31 16.79
C LYS A 172 19.99 -9.03 17.59
N ALA A 173 20.77 -8.11 17.02
CA ALA A 173 21.06 -6.78 17.54
C ALA A 173 20.01 -5.72 17.15
N ASP A 174 19.21 -5.92 16.11
CA ASP A 174 18.26 -4.92 15.61
C ASP A 174 16.80 -5.27 15.97
N ARG A 175 16.43 -4.96 17.22
CA ARG A 175 15.02 -4.90 17.68
C ARG A 175 14.14 -4.01 16.79
N SER A 176 14.76 -3.15 15.99
CA SER A 176 14.17 -2.29 14.96
C SER A 176 13.41 -3.08 13.90
N ALA A 177 13.96 -4.22 13.45
CA ALA A 177 13.38 -5.07 12.42
C ALA A 177 12.03 -5.68 12.83
N GLU A 178 12.01 -6.34 13.99
CA GLU A 178 10.82 -6.94 14.58
C GLU A 178 9.76 -5.86 14.90
N ALA A 179 10.20 -4.72 15.45
CA ALA A 179 9.35 -3.56 15.67
C ALA A 179 8.69 -3.03 14.37
N PHE A 180 9.45 -3.02 13.26
CA PHE A 180 8.99 -2.61 11.94
C PHE A 180 7.89 -3.57 11.43
N SER A 181 8.16 -4.88 11.48
CA SER A 181 7.24 -5.94 11.09
C SER A 181 5.92 -5.88 11.87
N ILE A 182 6.00 -5.79 13.20
CA ILE A 182 4.83 -5.70 14.08
C ILE A 182 4.04 -4.41 13.83
N ALA A 183 4.71 -3.29 13.61
CA ALA A 183 4.03 -2.04 13.31
C ALA A 183 3.17 -2.20 12.05
N LEU A 184 3.73 -2.80 11.00
CA LEU A 184 3.08 -2.95 9.71
C LEU A 184 1.99 -4.00 9.67
N GLU A 185 2.14 -5.10 10.38
CA GLU A 185 1.07 -6.09 10.54
C GLU A 185 -0.19 -5.41 11.11
N HIS A 186 -0.05 -4.67 12.21
CA HIS A 186 -1.15 -3.89 12.80
C HIS A 186 -1.73 -2.85 11.83
N ILE A 187 -0.93 -2.32 10.91
CA ILE A 187 -1.43 -1.36 9.93
C ILE A 187 -2.19 -2.06 8.80
N SER A 188 -1.69 -3.18 8.30
CA SER A 188 -2.34 -4.00 7.28
C SER A 188 -3.71 -4.51 7.76
N GLU A 189 -3.78 -5.00 8.99
CA GLU A 189 -5.05 -5.41 9.64
C GLU A 189 -6.07 -4.28 9.66
N ARG A 190 -5.63 -3.05 9.98
CA ARG A 190 -6.51 -1.89 9.96
C ARG A 190 -6.95 -1.53 8.54
N GLY A 191 -6.03 -1.54 7.57
CA GLY A 191 -6.32 -1.24 6.16
C GLY A 191 -7.37 -2.18 5.55
N ASN A 192 -7.35 -3.45 5.93
CA ASN A 192 -8.29 -4.47 5.44
C ASN A 192 -9.68 -4.42 6.11
N ASN A 193 -9.84 -3.66 7.19
CA ASN A 193 -11.13 -3.50 7.86
C ASN A 193 -11.99 -2.43 7.17
N LEU A 194 -13.13 -2.87 6.61
CA LEU A 194 -14.14 -1.98 6.01
C LEU A 194 -14.75 -0.98 7.00
N PHE A 195 -14.66 -1.26 8.31
CA PHE A 195 -15.24 -0.46 9.39
C PHE A 195 -14.19 -0.08 10.42
N ASN A 196 -13.48 1.02 10.18
CA ASN A 196 -12.57 1.59 11.17
C ASN A 196 -13.22 2.77 11.89
N LEU A 197 -13.17 2.75 13.23
CA LEU A 197 -13.52 3.93 14.02
C LEU A 197 -12.55 5.08 13.71
N PRO A 198 -13.03 6.34 13.70
CA PRO A 198 -12.16 7.49 13.54
C PRO A 198 -11.00 7.45 14.51
N LEU A 199 -9.79 7.77 14.03
CA LEU A 199 -8.60 7.74 14.89
C LEU A 199 -8.66 8.72 16.05
N SER A 200 -9.54 9.72 16.03
CA SER A 200 -9.78 10.61 17.17
C SER A 200 -10.33 9.88 18.41
N VAL A 201 -11.01 8.74 18.23
CA VAL A 201 -11.55 7.96 19.35
C VAL A 201 -10.42 7.17 20.02
N PRO A 202 -10.18 7.32 21.34
CA PRO A 202 -9.06 6.66 22.03
C PRO A 202 -9.38 5.20 22.39
N THR A 203 -9.67 4.36 21.39
CA THR A 203 -9.82 2.92 21.60
C THR A 203 -8.45 2.26 21.81
N PRO A 204 -8.36 1.11 22.51
CA PRO A 204 -7.11 0.38 22.65
C PRO A 204 -6.44 0.06 21.30
N GLY A 205 -7.24 -0.29 20.29
CA GLY A 205 -6.76 -0.52 18.92
C GLY A 205 -6.20 0.75 18.27
N ASN A 206 -6.88 1.90 18.40
CA ASN A 206 -6.39 3.18 17.88
C ASN A 206 -5.10 3.63 18.58
N ILE A 207 -4.99 3.42 19.89
CA ILE A 207 -3.77 3.76 20.65
C ILE A 207 -2.60 2.88 20.22
N ARG A 208 -2.81 1.55 20.09
CA ARG A 208 -1.77 0.64 19.59
C ARG A 208 -1.33 1.03 18.19
N PHE A 209 -2.28 1.29 17.30
CA PHE A 209 -2.00 1.71 15.93
C PHE A 209 -1.18 3.00 15.88
N ARG A 210 -1.53 4.04 16.64
CA ARG A 210 -0.75 5.29 16.69
C ARG A 210 0.69 5.07 17.18
N ARG A 211 0.87 4.24 18.21
CA ARG A 211 2.20 3.86 18.70
C ARG A 211 3.02 3.12 17.65
N SER A 212 2.38 2.28 16.84
CA SER A 212 3.02 1.60 15.71
C SER A 212 3.49 2.59 14.64
N ILE A 213 2.69 3.62 14.32
CA ILE A 213 3.12 4.70 13.42
C ILE A 213 4.30 5.48 14.02
N GLU A 214 4.24 5.87 15.29
CA GLU A 214 5.31 6.61 15.96
C GLU A 214 6.63 5.83 16.00
N LEU A 215 6.55 4.52 16.23
CA LEU A 215 7.71 3.63 16.21
C LEU A 215 8.30 3.51 14.79
N LEU A 216 7.44 3.30 13.79
CA LEU A 216 7.83 3.27 12.39
C LEU A 216 8.53 4.56 11.96
N ASP A 217 7.93 5.71 12.29
CA ASP A 217 8.50 7.04 12.00
C ASP A 217 9.88 7.19 12.62
N LYS A 218 10.00 6.86 13.90
CA LYS A 218 11.27 6.95 14.61
C LYS A 218 12.34 6.11 13.92
N LEU A 219 12.04 4.86 13.60
CA LEU A 219 13.00 3.97 12.93
C LEU A 219 13.42 4.52 11.57
N VAL A 220 12.47 4.98 10.76
CA VAL A 220 12.78 5.56 9.44
C VAL A 220 13.62 6.83 9.56
N TYR A 221 13.29 7.74 10.48
CA TYR A 221 14.07 8.96 10.68
C TYR A 221 15.47 8.67 11.23
N ASP A 222 15.61 7.73 12.16
CA ASP A 222 16.92 7.31 12.69
C ASP A 222 17.81 6.77 11.54
N ILE A 223 17.25 5.94 10.65
CA ILE A 223 17.96 5.43 9.45
C ILE A 223 18.36 6.58 8.50
N ILE A 224 17.45 7.52 8.23
CA ILE A 224 17.73 8.68 7.36
C ILE A 224 18.85 9.55 7.96
N GLU A 225 18.82 9.80 9.26
CA GLU A 225 19.83 10.59 9.95
C GLU A 225 21.20 9.90 9.96
N ASP A 226 21.24 8.61 10.30
CA ASP A 226 22.48 7.84 10.32
C ASP A 226 23.11 7.74 8.94
N ARG A 227 22.29 7.63 7.89
CA ARG A 227 22.77 7.66 6.50
C ARG A 227 23.36 9.03 6.14
N ARG A 228 22.75 10.13 6.56
CA ARG A 228 23.29 11.48 6.29
C ARG A 228 24.59 11.78 7.01
N LYS A 229 24.84 11.14 8.16
CA LYS A 229 26.07 11.32 8.96
C LYS A 229 27.24 10.45 8.44
N ASN A 230 26.94 9.33 7.80
CA ASN A 230 27.93 8.37 7.31
C ASN A 230 28.13 8.49 5.79
N ASP A 231 29.28 8.98 5.36
CA ASP A 231 29.63 9.19 3.94
C ASP A 231 30.02 7.90 3.19
N LYS A 232 29.44 6.76 3.59
CA LYS A 232 29.66 5.50 2.87
C LYS A 232 28.76 5.51 1.64
N GLU A 233 29.32 5.13 0.50
CA GLU A 233 28.52 4.98 -0.71
C GLU A 233 27.64 3.73 -0.58
N HIS A 234 26.34 3.92 -0.79
CA HIS A 234 25.33 2.87 -0.78
C HIS A 234 24.65 2.80 -2.14
N HIS A 235 24.06 1.66 -2.47
CA HIS A 235 23.34 1.43 -3.72
C HIS A 235 21.93 0.93 -3.46
N ASP A 236 21.17 1.67 -2.64
CA ASP A 236 19.79 1.35 -2.25
C ASP A 236 18.81 2.49 -2.53
N LEU A 237 17.52 2.24 -2.31
CA LEU A 237 16.45 3.21 -2.55
C LEU A 237 16.64 4.49 -1.71
N LEU A 238 17.06 4.35 -0.44
CA LEU A 238 17.27 5.50 0.43
C LEU A 238 18.35 6.44 -0.11
N GLU A 239 19.47 5.91 -0.59
CA GLU A 239 20.52 6.71 -1.22
C GLU A 239 20.00 7.50 -2.42
N MET A 240 19.17 6.85 -3.25
CA MET A 240 18.57 7.48 -4.42
C MET A 240 17.61 8.61 -4.02
N LEU A 241 16.81 8.40 -2.98
CA LEU A 241 15.89 9.40 -2.43
C LEU A 241 16.62 10.58 -1.79
N LEU A 242 17.78 10.36 -1.16
CA LEU A 242 18.61 11.42 -0.58
C LEU A 242 19.24 12.32 -1.66
N LYS A 243 19.52 11.76 -2.84
CA LYS A 243 20.07 12.48 -4.01
C LYS A 243 18.99 13.01 -4.95
N ALA A 244 17.73 12.64 -4.74
CA ALA A 244 16.61 13.04 -5.58
C ALA A 244 16.23 14.51 -5.35
N THR A 245 15.70 15.13 -6.40
CA THR A 245 15.18 16.49 -6.39
C THR A 245 13.69 16.52 -6.69
N ASP A 246 13.02 17.56 -6.20
CA ASP A 246 11.63 17.86 -6.47
C ASP A 246 11.43 18.60 -7.81
N GLU A 247 10.20 19.05 -8.06
CA GLU A 247 9.81 19.77 -9.28
C GLU A 247 10.45 21.15 -9.43
N HIS A 248 11.01 21.69 -8.34
CA HIS A 248 11.74 22.95 -8.32
C HIS A 248 13.26 22.75 -8.38
N GLY A 249 13.73 21.50 -8.39
CA GLY A 249 15.15 21.17 -8.37
C GLY A 249 15.75 21.15 -6.96
N GLU A 250 14.93 21.24 -5.92
CA GLU A 250 15.35 21.21 -4.52
C GLU A 250 15.42 19.78 -4.01
N LEU A 251 16.32 19.49 -3.07
CA LEU A 251 16.41 18.16 -2.47
C LEU A 251 15.13 17.78 -1.74
N LEU A 252 14.77 16.49 -1.80
CA LEU A 252 13.60 15.99 -1.09
C LEU A 252 13.69 16.24 0.43
N THR A 253 12.61 16.75 1.01
CA THR A 253 12.50 16.93 2.46
C THR A 253 12.56 15.58 3.19
N GLN A 254 13.01 15.55 4.45
CA GLN A 254 13.03 14.31 5.23
C GLN A 254 11.64 13.66 5.33
N LYS A 255 10.58 14.46 5.50
CA LYS A 255 9.20 13.97 5.52
C LYS A 255 8.85 13.26 4.20
N THR A 256 9.20 13.87 3.08
CA THR A 256 8.98 13.26 1.76
C THR A 256 9.71 11.93 1.61
N ILE A 257 10.98 11.88 2.02
CA ILE A 257 11.77 10.64 1.95
C ILE A 257 11.13 9.56 2.82
N ARG A 258 10.73 9.91 4.05
CA ARG A 258 9.99 9.00 4.95
C ARG A 258 8.70 8.49 4.31
N ASP A 259 7.91 9.39 3.72
CA ASP A 259 6.61 9.04 3.13
C ASP A 259 6.78 8.07 1.94
N GLU A 260 7.81 8.27 1.11
CA GLU A 260 8.13 7.35 0.01
C GLU A 260 8.69 6.01 0.50
N LEU A 261 9.55 6.01 1.52
CA LEU A 261 10.09 4.77 2.09
C LEU A 261 8.97 3.91 2.71
N VAL A 262 8.10 4.50 3.53
CA VAL A 262 6.97 3.80 4.13
C VAL A 262 5.97 3.35 3.06
N THR A 263 5.79 4.15 1.99
CA THR A 263 4.97 3.75 0.83
C THR A 263 5.53 2.51 0.14
N MET A 264 6.83 2.49 -0.18
CA MET A 264 7.46 1.36 -0.87
C MET A 264 7.46 0.11 -0.01
N PHE A 265 7.65 0.28 1.29
CA PHE A 265 7.57 -0.83 2.22
C PHE A 265 6.17 -1.42 2.31
N LEU A 266 5.12 -0.60 2.37
CA LEU A 266 3.73 -1.09 2.40
C LEU A 266 3.32 -1.78 1.09
N ALA A 267 3.87 -1.31 -0.04
CA ALA A 267 3.48 -1.78 -1.36
C ALA A 267 4.18 -3.07 -1.80
N GLY A 268 5.35 -3.37 -1.24
CA GLY A 268 6.09 -4.63 -1.44
C GLY A 268 5.53 -5.75 -0.58
#